data_AF-X0RX23-F1
#
_entry.id   AF-X0RX23-F1
#
_cell.length_a   1.000
_cell.length_b   1.000
_cell.length_c   1.000
_cell.angle_alpha   90.00
_cell.angle_beta   90.00
_cell.angle_gamma   90.00
#
_symmetry.space_group_name_H-M   'P 1'
#
loop_
_entity.id
_entity.type
_entity.pdbx_description
1 polymer ?
#
loop_
_entity_poly.entity_id
_entity_poly.type
_entity_poly.pdbx_seq_one_letter_code
_entity_poly.pdbx_strand_id
1 'polypeptide(L)'
;KVRQVVRAAKERGIPIRVGVNEGSLPPLPSLAEDELPPPKPQRMVDAALWEIGILQEMGFEDIKISLKAFDVPTMVTAYREIAKRVPYPLHLGVTEAGTPGAGSVRSAVGIGILLAQGIGDTIRVSLAADPAEELPVAWSILASLNIRQRGAIILACPTCGRIEVDLIPLANQVEAHFQKLGKPITVAVMGCVVNGPGEARDADIGLAAGKAKGAIFRKGQVVRTVPEEQFLSALIEEGQRVIAEKLGGAPPAATGPADDPDAVIPMTAVERSARPGRVARR
;
A
#
# COMPACT_ATOMS: atom_id res chain seq x y z
N LYS A 1 28.70 21.34 -8.83
CA LYS A 1 27.24 21.12 -8.94
C LYS A 1 26.67 20.39 -7.71
N VAL A 2 27.08 19.16 -7.37
CA VAL A 2 26.59 18.44 -6.16
C VAL A 2 26.68 19.26 -4.88
N ARG A 3 27.85 19.84 -4.58
CA ARG A 3 28.04 20.72 -3.40
C ARG A 3 27.06 21.91 -3.33
N GLN A 4 26.66 22.47 -4.48
CA GLN A 4 25.69 23.57 -4.52
C GLN A 4 24.28 23.08 -4.18
N VAL A 5 23.90 21.89 -4.64
CA VAL A 5 22.63 21.24 -4.30
C VAL A 5 22.57 20.95 -2.80
N VAL A 6 23.60 20.33 -2.24
CA VAL A 6 23.69 20.01 -0.81
C VAL A 6 23.57 21.26 0.05
N ARG A 7 24.30 22.32 -0.31
CA ARG A 7 24.21 23.61 0.40
C ARG A 7 22.79 24.19 0.35
N ALA A 8 22.18 24.23 -0.82
CA ALA A 8 20.84 24.78 -0.99
C ALA A 8 19.77 23.96 -0.24
N ALA A 9 19.92 22.63 -0.21
CA ALA A 9 19.06 21.72 0.53
C ALA A 9 19.20 21.92 2.05
N LYS A 10 20.44 22.04 2.55
CA LYS A 10 20.74 22.29 3.97
C LYS A 10 20.19 23.62 4.45
N GLU A 11 20.38 24.70 3.67
CA GLU A 11 19.85 26.04 3.97
C GLU A 11 18.31 26.05 4.09
N ARG A 12 17.62 25.13 3.40
CA ARG A 12 16.16 25.05 3.36
C ARG A 12 15.57 23.90 4.20
N GLY A 13 16.41 23.08 4.82
CA GLY A 13 15.96 21.89 5.56
C GLY A 13 15.22 20.88 4.68
N ILE A 14 15.67 20.68 3.44
CA ILE A 14 15.06 19.74 2.48
C ILE A 14 15.90 18.46 2.42
N PRO A 15 15.30 17.28 2.62
CA PRO A 15 16.04 16.02 2.57
C PRO A 15 16.43 15.65 1.13
N ILE A 16 17.49 14.86 0.99
CA ILE A 16 17.97 14.33 -0.29
C ILE A 16 17.75 12.82 -0.34
N ARG A 17 17.25 12.31 -1.48
CA ARG A 17 17.24 10.87 -1.75
C ARG A 17 18.46 10.49 -2.58
N VAL A 18 19.31 9.63 -2.04
CA VAL A 18 20.35 8.91 -2.79
C VAL A 18 19.67 7.75 -3.52
N GLY A 19 19.76 7.72 -4.85
CA GLY A 19 18.99 6.81 -5.68
C GLY A 19 19.85 6.06 -6.67
N VAL A 20 20.11 4.78 -6.39
CA VAL A 20 20.85 3.89 -7.27
C VAL A 20 19.89 2.99 -8.03
N ASN A 21 19.96 3.02 -9.35
CA ASN A 21 19.25 2.10 -10.23
C ASN A 21 20.25 1.13 -10.87
N GLU A 22 19.90 -0.15 -10.96
CA GLU A 22 20.73 -1.20 -11.57
C GLU A 22 21.21 -0.80 -12.98
N GLY A 23 20.31 -0.25 -13.81
CA GLY A 23 20.62 0.16 -15.18
C GLY A 23 21.52 1.41 -15.29
N SER A 24 21.80 2.10 -14.18
CA SER A 24 22.64 3.30 -14.14
C SER A 24 23.96 3.09 -13.39
N LEU A 25 24.29 1.83 -13.05
CA LEU A 25 25.58 1.54 -12.44
C LEU A 25 26.73 1.90 -13.39
N PRO A 26 27.83 2.47 -12.88
CA PRO A 26 29.03 2.72 -13.69
C PRO A 26 29.48 1.44 -14.42
N PRO A 27 30.14 1.53 -15.59
CA PRO A 27 30.75 0.36 -16.21
C PRO A 27 31.80 -0.26 -15.27
N LEU A 28 31.99 -1.58 -15.38
CA LEU A 28 33.08 -2.24 -14.67
C LEU A 28 34.43 -1.85 -15.28
N PRO A 29 35.50 -1.70 -14.49
CA PRO A 29 36.84 -1.62 -15.02
C PRO A 29 37.21 -2.95 -15.71
N SER A 30 38.28 -2.94 -16.51
CA SER A 30 38.84 -4.19 -17.05
C SER A 30 39.27 -5.08 -15.90
N LEU A 31 38.78 -6.32 -15.89
CA LEU A 31 39.13 -7.35 -14.92
C LEU A 31 40.26 -8.22 -15.48
N ALA A 32 41.05 -8.83 -14.61
CA ALA A 32 42.01 -9.86 -15.02
C ALA A 32 41.29 -11.13 -15.51
N GLU A 33 41.97 -12.01 -16.25
CA GLU A 33 41.35 -13.21 -16.84
C GLU A 33 40.67 -14.12 -15.81
N ASP A 34 41.20 -14.19 -14.59
CA ASP A 34 40.68 -15.02 -13.50
C ASP A 34 39.73 -14.29 -12.53
N GLU A 35 39.47 -12.99 -12.76
CA GLU A 35 38.69 -12.16 -11.85
C GLU A 35 37.21 -12.09 -12.28
N LEU A 36 36.33 -12.57 -11.40
CA LEU A 36 34.89 -12.47 -11.62
C LEU A 36 34.36 -11.08 -11.27
N PRO A 37 33.41 -10.55 -12.05
CA PRO A 37 32.81 -9.26 -11.75
C PRO A 37 32.06 -9.31 -10.41
N PRO A 38 32.12 -8.25 -9.59
CA PRO A 38 31.38 -8.20 -8.35
C PRO A 38 29.87 -8.35 -8.62
N PRO A 39 29.13 -9.09 -7.76
CA PRO A 39 27.70 -9.29 -7.94
C PRO A 39 26.94 -7.96 -8.03
N LYS A 40 25.93 -7.88 -8.90
CA LYS A 40 25.14 -6.66 -9.08
C LYS A 40 24.60 -6.05 -7.78
N PRO A 41 24.03 -6.83 -6.82
CA PRO A 41 23.59 -6.27 -5.55
C PRO A 41 24.70 -5.54 -4.79
N GLN A 42 25.90 -6.13 -4.75
CA GLN A 42 27.06 -5.55 -4.09
C GLN A 42 27.43 -4.21 -4.72
N ARG A 43 27.48 -4.16 -6.06
CA ARG A 43 27.78 -2.93 -6.80
C ARG A 43 26.77 -1.82 -6.53
N MET A 44 25.49 -2.16 -6.39
CA MET A 44 24.44 -1.18 -6.04
C MET A 44 24.64 -0.62 -4.64
N VAL A 45 24.97 -1.48 -3.68
CA VAL A 45 25.24 -1.08 -2.29
C VAL A 45 26.47 -0.18 -2.22
N ASP A 46 27.55 -0.54 -2.90
CA ASP A 46 28.79 0.22 -2.89
C ASP A 46 28.62 1.59 -3.56
N ALA A 47 27.88 1.67 -4.67
CA ALA A 47 27.52 2.94 -5.29
C ALA A 47 26.71 3.83 -4.33
N ALA A 48 25.72 3.26 -3.62
CA ALA A 48 24.92 4.02 -2.67
C ALA A 48 25.76 4.56 -1.52
N LEU A 49 26.67 3.75 -0.97
CA LEU A 49 27.55 4.15 0.13
C LEU A 49 28.56 5.21 -0.27
N TRP A 50 29.08 5.13 -1.50
CA TRP A 50 29.94 6.17 -2.05
C TRP A 50 29.20 7.51 -2.15
N GLU A 51 27.97 7.53 -2.69
CA GLU A 51 27.16 8.75 -2.76
C GLU A 51 26.79 9.29 -1.37
N ILE A 52 26.48 8.41 -0.42
CA ILE A 52 26.23 8.79 0.98
C ILE A 52 27.48 9.42 1.60
N GLY A 53 28.66 8.84 1.38
CA GLY A 53 29.93 9.38 1.87
C GLY A 53 30.17 10.81 1.40
N ILE A 54 29.90 11.11 0.13
CA ILE A 54 30.00 12.47 -0.41
C ILE A 54 29.09 13.46 0.33
N LEU A 55 27.86 13.05 0.68
CA LEU A 55 26.93 13.89 1.43
C LEU A 55 27.39 14.08 2.89
N GLN A 56 27.87 13.01 3.53
CA GLN A 56 28.36 13.03 4.90
C GLN A 56 29.63 13.87 5.06
N GLU A 57 30.56 13.82 4.10
CA GLU A 57 31.74 14.70 4.06
C GLU A 57 31.37 16.20 4.01
N MET A 58 30.19 16.52 3.48
CA MET A 58 29.62 17.87 3.48
C MET A 58 28.77 18.18 4.71
N GLY A 59 28.73 17.26 5.69
CA GLY A 59 27.96 17.34 6.92
C GLY A 59 26.45 17.36 6.67
N PHE A 60 25.97 16.61 5.68
CA PHE A 60 24.55 16.48 5.34
C PHE A 60 24.04 15.09 5.70
N GLU A 61 23.05 15.00 6.58
CA GLU A 61 22.54 13.74 7.15
C GLU A 61 21.05 13.50 6.89
N ASP A 62 20.32 14.50 6.36
CA ASP A 62 18.89 14.39 6.02
C ASP A 62 18.70 13.57 4.73
N ILE A 63 19.06 12.29 4.79
CA ILE A 63 19.17 11.38 3.65
C ILE A 63 18.12 10.27 3.75
N LYS A 64 17.56 9.90 2.59
CA LYS A 64 16.90 8.60 2.38
C LYS A 64 17.50 7.89 1.18
N ILE A 65 17.35 6.58 1.10
CA ILE A 65 18.07 5.77 0.10
C ILE A 65 17.09 4.92 -0.71
N SER A 66 17.34 4.73 -2.00
CA SER A 66 16.67 3.70 -2.80
C SER A 66 17.67 2.95 -3.69
N LEU A 67 17.58 1.62 -3.69
CA LEU A 67 18.35 0.71 -4.56
C LEU A 67 17.36 -0.05 -5.44
N LYS A 68 17.07 0.42 -6.65
CA LYS A 68 16.06 -0.18 -7.52
C LYS A 68 16.68 -1.06 -8.59
N ALA A 69 16.12 -2.25 -8.77
CA ALA A 69 16.44 -3.16 -9.85
C ALA A 69 15.14 -3.68 -10.48
N PHE A 70 15.22 -4.09 -11.74
CA PHE A 70 14.10 -4.78 -12.41
C PHE A 70 13.98 -6.21 -11.86
N ASP A 71 15.13 -6.87 -11.69
CA ASP A 71 15.22 -8.21 -11.12
C ASP A 71 14.95 -8.19 -9.61
N VAL A 72 13.88 -8.87 -9.19
CA VAL A 72 13.42 -8.86 -7.80
C VAL A 72 14.44 -9.48 -6.83
N PRO A 73 15.03 -10.66 -7.09
CA PRO A 73 16.11 -11.20 -6.25
C PRO A 73 17.29 -10.24 -6.06
N THR A 74 17.74 -9.58 -7.13
CA THR A 74 18.81 -8.57 -7.07
C THR A 74 18.41 -7.40 -6.16
N MET A 75 17.21 -6.83 -6.37
CA MET A 75 16.68 -5.74 -5.56
C MET A 75 16.61 -6.12 -4.07
N VAL A 76 16.01 -7.27 -3.76
CA VAL A 76 15.83 -7.75 -2.39
C VAL A 76 17.17 -7.95 -1.69
N THR A 77 18.14 -8.55 -2.37
CA THR A 77 19.49 -8.76 -1.84
C THR A 77 20.17 -7.42 -1.53
N ALA A 78 20.09 -6.46 -2.46
CA ALA A 78 20.69 -5.14 -2.28
C ALA A 78 20.09 -4.37 -1.09
N TYR A 79 18.76 -4.38 -0.94
CA TYR A 79 18.10 -3.73 0.20
C TYR A 79 18.43 -4.38 1.55
N ARG A 80 18.51 -5.72 1.60
CA ARG A 80 18.91 -6.42 2.83
C ARG A 80 20.32 -6.05 3.27
N GLU A 81 21.24 -5.92 2.32
CA GLU A 81 22.63 -5.57 2.64
C GLU A 81 22.77 -4.11 3.05
N ILE A 82 22.15 -3.16 2.33
CA ILE A 82 22.24 -1.74 2.73
C ILE A 82 21.56 -1.48 4.08
N ALA A 83 20.43 -2.15 4.38
CA ALA A 83 19.69 -1.98 5.65
C ALA A 83 20.53 -2.32 6.90
N LYS A 84 21.53 -3.20 6.76
CA LYS A 84 22.46 -3.55 7.85
C LYS A 84 23.59 -2.54 8.04
N ARG A 85 23.87 -1.71 7.02
CA ARG A 85 25.08 -0.87 6.95
C ARG A 85 24.81 0.59 7.27
N VAL A 86 23.57 1.06 7.16
CA VAL A 86 23.23 2.48 7.33
C VAL A 86 21.92 2.67 8.11
N PRO A 87 21.78 3.78 8.85
CA PRO A 87 20.58 4.06 9.65
C PRO A 87 19.51 4.85 8.89
N TYR A 88 19.67 5.11 7.59
CA TYR A 88 18.79 5.99 6.83
C TYR A 88 17.51 5.29 6.35
N PRO A 89 16.39 6.03 6.25
CA PRO A 89 15.15 5.48 5.69
C PRO A 89 15.31 4.96 4.26
N LEU A 90 14.65 3.85 3.96
CA LEU A 90 14.68 3.14 2.68
C LEU A 90 13.39 3.38 1.89
N HIS A 91 13.55 3.93 0.69
CA HIS A 91 12.49 4.09 -0.30
C HIS A 91 12.46 2.92 -1.26
N LEU A 92 11.57 1.98 -1.02
CA LEU A 92 11.41 0.78 -1.83
C LEU A 92 10.71 1.06 -3.15
N GLY A 93 11.04 0.24 -4.14
CA GLY A 93 10.29 0.16 -5.38
C GLY A 93 11.06 -0.63 -6.43
N VAL A 94 10.33 -1.46 -7.17
CA VAL A 94 10.84 -2.09 -8.38
C VAL A 94 10.88 -1.03 -9.49
N THR A 95 11.98 -0.97 -10.25
CA THR A 95 12.04 -0.12 -11.45
C THR A 95 11.55 -0.91 -12.66
N GLU A 96 10.94 -0.23 -13.63
CA GLU A 96 10.50 -0.84 -14.90
C GLU A 96 9.61 -2.09 -14.68
N ALA A 97 8.65 -2.03 -13.75
CA ALA A 97 7.84 -3.20 -13.40
C ALA A 97 6.95 -3.67 -14.57
N GLY A 98 6.72 -2.83 -15.58
CA GLY A 98 5.97 -3.18 -16.78
C GLY A 98 4.49 -2.77 -16.70
N THR A 99 3.64 -3.39 -17.51
CA THR A 99 2.20 -3.09 -17.60
C THR A 99 1.48 -3.34 -16.28
N PRO A 100 0.27 -2.78 -16.05
CA PRO A 100 -0.45 -2.92 -14.79
C PRO A 100 -0.52 -4.34 -14.22
N GLY A 101 -0.86 -5.35 -15.03
CA GLY A 101 -0.92 -6.74 -14.56
C GLY A 101 0.42 -7.28 -14.08
N ALA A 102 1.41 -7.35 -14.98
CA ALA A 102 2.72 -7.93 -14.68
C ALA A 102 3.51 -7.08 -13.65
N GLY A 103 3.41 -5.75 -13.76
CA GLY A 103 4.08 -4.80 -12.89
C GLY A 103 3.51 -4.76 -11.48
N SER A 104 2.20 -4.98 -11.32
CA SER A 104 1.60 -5.12 -9.99
C SER A 104 2.11 -6.36 -9.27
N VAL A 105 2.15 -7.51 -9.98
CA VAL A 105 2.68 -8.76 -9.41
C VAL A 105 4.15 -8.60 -9.04
N ARG A 106 4.99 -8.08 -9.96
CA ARG A 106 6.42 -7.91 -9.70
C ARG A 106 6.68 -6.95 -8.53
N SER A 107 5.96 -5.83 -8.49
CA SER A 107 6.07 -4.86 -7.40
C SER A 107 5.62 -5.45 -6.07
N ALA A 108 4.50 -6.18 -6.05
CA ALA A 108 4.00 -6.85 -4.85
C ALA A 108 4.99 -7.89 -4.31
N VAL A 109 5.60 -8.71 -5.16
CA VAL A 109 6.62 -9.68 -4.74
C VAL A 109 7.85 -8.95 -4.19
N GLY A 110 8.42 -8.01 -4.95
CA GLY A 110 9.66 -7.35 -4.54
C GLY A 110 9.53 -6.47 -3.30
N ILE A 111 8.50 -5.63 -3.24
CA ILE A 111 8.23 -4.75 -2.10
C ILE A 111 7.74 -5.58 -0.91
N GLY A 112 6.85 -6.54 -1.15
CA GLY A 112 6.23 -7.34 -0.10
C GLY A 112 7.23 -8.18 0.69
N ILE A 113 8.22 -8.79 0.03
CA ILE A 113 9.30 -9.53 0.70
C ILE A 113 10.06 -8.65 1.71
N LEU A 114 10.39 -7.42 1.32
CA LEU A 114 11.17 -6.51 2.16
C LEU A 114 10.33 -5.96 3.32
N LEU A 115 9.10 -5.54 3.04
CA LEU A 115 8.19 -5.02 4.06
C LEU A 115 7.84 -6.09 5.11
N ALA A 116 7.64 -7.35 4.70
CA ALA A 116 7.40 -8.46 5.62
C ALA A 116 8.61 -8.73 6.56
N GLN A 117 9.80 -8.25 6.18
CA GLN A 117 11.02 -8.33 6.99
C GLN A 117 11.27 -7.06 7.82
N GLY A 118 10.34 -6.09 7.80
CA GLY A 118 10.50 -4.81 8.48
C GLY A 118 11.48 -3.86 7.78
N ILE A 119 11.80 -4.09 6.50
CA ILE A 119 12.70 -3.25 5.71
C ILE A 119 11.85 -2.35 4.82
N GLY A 120 11.99 -1.03 4.94
CA GLY A 120 11.34 -0.04 4.08
C GLY A 120 10.45 0.95 4.84
N ASP A 121 10.59 2.23 4.50
CA ASP A 121 9.92 3.35 5.18
C ASP A 121 8.92 4.08 4.27
N THR A 122 9.16 4.00 2.96
CA THR A 122 8.28 4.53 1.92
C THR A 122 8.38 3.65 0.69
N ILE A 123 7.28 3.52 -0.05
CA ILE A 123 7.23 2.70 -1.26
C ILE A 123 6.81 3.52 -2.48
N ARG A 124 7.21 3.07 -3.66
CA ARG A 124 6.61 3.44 -4.93
C ARG A 124 6.50 2.21 -5.81
N VAL A 125 5.30 1.97 -6.35
CA VAL A 125 5.05 1.05 -7.45
C VAL A 125 5.37 1.80 -8.74
N SER A 126 6.03 1.16 -9.73
CA SER A 126 6.41 1.84 -10.98
C SER A 126 5.78 1.11 -12.18
N LEU A 127 4.60 1.54 -12.62
CA LEU A 127 3.87 0.90 -13.72
C LEU A 127 4.06 1.67 -15.04
N ALA A 128 3.98 0.95 -16.16
CA ALA A 128 3.83 1.54 -17.48
C ALA A 128 2.34 1.89 -17.73
N ALA A 129 1.81 2.85 -16.96
CA ALA A 129 0.41 3.26 -16.93
C ALA A 129 0.28 4.70 -16.38
N ASP A 130 -0.95 5.20 -16.19
CA ASP A 130 -1.14 6.48 -15.52
C ASP A 130 -0.62 6.41 -14.06
N PRO A 131 0.10 7.41 -13.55
CA PRO A 131 0.60 7.39 -12.16
C PRO A 131 -0.48 7.19 -11.09
N ALA A 132 -1.74 7.58 -11.36
CA ALA A 132 -2.86 7.33 -10.46
C ALA A 132 -3.14 5.82 -10.29
N GLU A 133 -2.81 5.00 -11.29
CA GLU A 133 -2.94 3.53 -11.23
C GLU A 133 -1.86 2.88 -10.35
N GLU A 134 -0.74 3.56 -10.07
CA GLU A 134 0.28 3.06 -9.13
C GLU A 134 -0.27 3.03 -7.69
N LEU A 135 -1.19 3.94 -7.35
CA LEU A 135 -1.68 4.15 -5.98
C LEU A 135 -2.51 2.98 -5.45
N PRO A 136 -3.55 2.47 -6.16
CA PRO A 136 -4.30 1.29 -5.69
C PRO A 136 -3.37 0.11 -5.39
N VAL A 137 -2.39 -0.16 -6.26
CA VAL A 137 -1.45 -1.26 -6.07
C VAL A 137 -0.58 -1.05 -4.84
N ALA A 138 -0.05 0.15 -4.64
CA ALA A 138 0.75 0.47 -3.45
C ALA A 138 -0.05 0.27 -2.15
N TRP A 139 -1.31 0.72 -2.11
CA TRP A 139 -2.19 0.51 -0.97
C TRP A 139 -2.54 -0.97 -0.77
N SER A 140 -2.79 -1.73 -1.84
CA SER A 140 -3.06 -3.16 -1.77
C SER A 140 -1.87 -3.96 -1.23
N ILE A 141 -0.63 -3.58 -1.54
CA ILE A 141 0.58 -4.20 -0.98
C ILE A 141 0.64 -3.97 0.54
N LEU A 142 0.44 -2.72 0.98
CA LEU A 142 0.47 -2.39 2.41
C LEU A 142 -0.69 -3.05 3.18
N ALA A 143 -1.88 -3.12 2.58
CA ALA A 143 -3.06 -3.73 3.17
C ALA A 143 -2.89 -5.25 3.30
N SER A 144 -2.35 -5.91 2.27
CA SER A 144 -2.08 -7.37 2.28
C SER A 144 -1.10 -7.80 3.39
N LEU A 145 -0.24 -6.88 3.84
CA LEU A 145 0.69 -7.11 4.95
C LEU A 145 0.20 -6.57 6.29
N ASN A 146 -1.04 -6.06 6.36
CA ASN A 146 -1.63 -5.42 7.54
C ASN A 146 -0.82 -4.22 8.08
N ILE A 147 -0.02 -3.57 7.23
CA ILE A 147 0.82 -2.42 7.62
C ILE A 147 -0.01 -1.13 7.62
N ARG A 148 -0.74 -0.89 6.54
CA ARG A 148 -1.64 0.27 6.38
C ARG A 148 -2.80 -0.12 5.48
N GLN A 149 -3.98 0.41 5.79
CA GLN A 149 -5.17 0.23 4.99
C GLN A 149 -5.75 1.59 4.60
N ARG A 150 -6.26 1.67 3.37
CA ARG A 150 -7.08 2.78 2.88
C ARG A 150 -8.24 2.18 2.10
N GLY A 151 -9.46 2.61 2.42
CA GLY A 151 -10.66 2.03 1.82
C GLY A 151 -10.96 0.61 2.31
N ALA A 152 -11.90 -0.03 1.63
CA ALA A 152 -12.37 -1.35 2.00
C ALA A 152 -11.46 -2.47 1.49
N ILE A 153 -11.39 -3.55 2.25
CA ILE A 153 -10.78 -4.82 1.83
C ILE A 153 -11.93 -5.78 1.54
N ILE A 154 -11.97 -6.32 0.33
CA ILE A 154 -12.99 -7.28 -0.08
C ILE A 154 -12.40 -8.69 -0.05
N LEU A 155 -13.05 -9.57 0.72
CA LEU A 155 -12.70 -10.98 0.80
C LEU A 155 -13.76 -11.78 0.07
N ALA A 156 -13.47 -12.22 -1.15
CA ALA A 156 -14.36 -13.10 -1.90
C ALA A 156 -13.85 -14.54 -1.86
N CYS A 157 -14.74 -15.54 -1.68
CA CYS A 157 -14.31 -16.92 -1.87
C CYS A 157 -14.03 -17.19 -3.37
N PRO A 158 -13.10 -18.10 -3.69
CA PRO A 158 -13.02 -18.61 -5.04
C PRO A 158 -14.32 -19.32 -5.43
N THR A 159 -14.61 -19.39 -6.72
CA THR A 159 -15.71 -20.22 -7.22
C THR A 159 -15.36 -21.69 -7.01
N CYS A 160 -16.27 -22.47 -6.43
CA CYS A 160 -16.11 -23.92 -6.23
C CYS A 160 -17.44 -24.66 -6.52
N GLY A 161 -17.44 -25.99 -6.48
CA GLY A 161 -18.65 -26.80 -6.74
C GLY A 161 -19.80 -26.64 -5.74
N ARG A 162 -19.62 -25.84 -4.67
CA ARG A 162 -20.65 -25.52 -3.68
C ARG A 162 -21.33 -24.17 -3.93
N ILE A 163 -20.91 -23.46 -4.98
CA ILE A 163 -21.44 -22.14 -5.29
C ILE A 163 -22.93 -22.24 -5.65
N GLU A 164 -23.74 -21.40 -5.04
CA GLU A 164 -25.20 -21.41 -5.25
C GLU A 164 -25.70 -20.17 -6.02
N VAL A 165 -24.83 -19.20 -6.25
CA VAL A 165 -25.14 -17.89 -6.87
C VAL A 165 -24.05 -17.46 -7.85
N ASP A 166 -24.35 -16.47 -8.68
CA ASP A 166 -23.33 -15.81 -9.50
C ASP A 166 -22.48 -14.84 -8.64
N LEU A 167 -21.42 -15.37 -8.04
CA LEU A 167 -20.60 -14.67 -7.05
C LEU A 167 -19.75 -13.55 -7.67
N ILE A 168 -19.26 -13.71 -8.89
CA ILE A 168 -18.29 -12.78 -9.48
C ILE A 168 -18.91 -11.39 -9.68
N PRO A 169 -20.09 -11.25 -10.33
CA PRO A 169 -20.76 -9.95 -10.45
C PRO A 169 -21.11 -9.36 -9.09
N LEU A 170 -21.58 -10.18 -8.13
CA LEU A 170 -21.91 -9.72 -6.79
C LEU A 170 -20.68 -9.16 -6.06
N ALA A 171 -19.55 -9.88 -6.08
CA ALA A 171 -18.30 -9.43 -5.47
C ALA A 171 -17.80 -8.12 -6.11
N ASN A 172 -17.86 -7.99 -7.44
CA ASN A 172 -17.46 -6.77 -8.15
C ASN A 172 -18.35 -5.57 -7.80
N GLN A 173 -19.67 -5.79 -7.64
CA GLN A 173 -20.60 -4.73 -7.21
C GLN A 173 -20.30 -4.27 -5.78
N VAL A 174 -20.04 -5.22 -4.87
CA VAL A 174 -19.65 -4.93 -3.49
C VAL A 174 -18.34 -4.15 -3.46
N GLU A 175 -17.33 -4.59 -4.20
CA GLU A 175 -16.05 -3.90 -4.30
C GLU A 175 -16.22 -2.47 -4.81
N ALA A 176 -16.92 -2.27 -5.93
CA ALA A 176 -17.15 -0.96 -6.51
C ALA A 176 -17.86 0.00 -5.53
N HIS A 177 -18.80 -0.50 -4.71
CA HIS A 177 -19.49 0.30 -3.72
C HIS A 177 -18.58 0.69 -2.54
N PHE A 178 -17.96 -0.30 -1.91
CA PHE A 178 -17.18 -0.08 -0.70
C PHE A 178 -15.84 0.63 -0.96
N GLN A 179 -15.26 0.49 -2.16
CA GLN A 179 -14.11 1.30 -2.57
C GLN A 179 -14.49 2.79 -2.67
N LYS A 180 -15.67 3.12 -3.21
CA LYS A 180 -16.16 4.51 -3.29
C LYS A 180 -16.40 5.13 -1.93
N LEU A 181 -16.84 4.35 -0.94
CA LEU A 181 -17.00 4.84 0.45
C LEU A 181 -15.65 5.28 1.04
N GLY A 182 -14.54 4.66 0.63
CA GLY A 182 -13.18 5.04 1.05
C GLY A 182 -12.91 4.87 2.55
N LYS A 183 -13.79 4.17 3.28
CA LYS A 183 -13.65 3.91 4.72
C LYS A 183 -12.98 2.56 4.97
N PRO A 184 -12.16 2.43 6.02
CA PRO A 184 -11.53 1.16 6.37
C PRO A 184 -12.56 0.17 6.92
N ILE A 185 -12.90 -0.84 6.13
CA ILE A 185 -13.76 -1.96 6.51
C ILE A 185 -13.33 -3.21 5.76
N THR A 186 -13.43 -4.38 6.38
CA THR A 186 -13.23 -5.67 5.72
C THR A 186 -14.58 -6.32 5.46
N VAL A 187 -14.91 -6.53 4.18
CA VAL A 187 -16.21 -7.04 3.73
C VAL A 187 -16.02 -8.38 3.04
N ALA A 188 -16.70 -9.42 3.51
CA ALA A 188 -16.67 -10.74 2.93
C ALA A 188 -17.86 -11.03 2.01
N VAL A 189 -17.61 -11.67 0.86
CA VAL A 189 -18.65 -12.13 -0.07
C VAL A 189 -18.40 -13.60 -0.37
N MET A 190 -19.26 -14.46 0.17
CA MET A 190 -19.12 -15.91 0.12
C MET A 190 -20.24 -16.51 -0.74
N GLY A 191 -19.89 -17.42 -1.65
CA GLY A 191 -20.82 -18.02 -2.61
C GLY A 191 -21.62 -19.22 -2.08
N CYS A 192 -21.48 -19.56 -0.79
CA CYS A 192 -22.30 -20.59 -0.14
C CYS A 192 -22.54 -20.26 1.34
N VAL A 193 -23.67 -20.73 1.88
CA VAL A 193 -24.04 -20.53 3.30
C VAL A 193 -23.35 -21.50 4.27
N VAL A 194 -22.78 -22.59 3.77
CA VAL A 194 -22.28 -23.70 4.59
C VAL A 194 -21.01 -23.31 5.34
N ASN A 195 -19.99 -22.84 4.62
CA ASN A 195 -18.73 -22.44 5.23
C ASN A 195 -18.55 -20.91 5.30
N GLY A 196 -19.41 -20.14 4.62
CA GLY A 196 -19.22 -18.71 4.43
C GLY A 196 -18.97 -17.92 5.72
N PRO A 197 -19.85 -18.00 6.74
CA PRO A 197 -19.65 -17.26 8.00
C PRO A 197 -18.41 -17.71 8.79
N GLY A 198 -18.04 -18.99 8.72
CA GLY A 198 -16.88 -19.54 9.42
C GLY A 198 -15.55 -19.16 8.76
N GLU A 199 -15.48 -19.21 7.42
CA GLU A 199 -14.31 -18.85 6.62
C GLU A 199 -14.00 -17.35 6.66
N ALA A 200 -14.99 -16.49 6.91
CA ALA A 200 -14.85 -15.04 6.98
C ALA A 200 -15.06 -14.42 8.36
N ARG A 201 -14.77 -15.16 9.44
CA ARG A 201 -14.88 -14.63 10.81
C ARG A 201 -14.02 -13.38 11.08
N ASP A 202 -12.93 -13.23 10.33
CA ASP A 202 -12.01 -12.10 10.48
C ASP A 202 -12.55 -10.83 9.79
N ALA A 203 -13.49 -10.97 8.86
CA ALA A 203 -14.18 -9.86 8.24
C ALA A 203 -15.02 -9.09 9.27
N ASP A 204 -15.16 -7.79 9.08
CA ASP A 204 -16.04 -6.99 9.94
C ASP A 204 -17.51 -7.31 9.65
N ILE A 205 -17.80 -7.49 8.37
CA ILE A 205 -19.09 -7.89 7.87
C ILE A 205 -18.93 -8.82 6.67
N GLY A 206 -19.91 -9.66 6.41
CA GLY A 206 -20.02 -10.33 5.12
C GLY A 206 -21.41 -10.82 4.77
N LEU A 207 -21.50 -11.30 3.55
CA LEU A 207 -22.66 -11.97 2.98
C LEU A 207 -22.26 -13.40 2.63
N ALA A 208 -22.99 -14.38 3.17
CA ALA A 208 -22.98 -15.74 2.70
C ALA A 208 -24.20 -15.96 1.81
N ALA A 209 -23.99 -15.92 0.50
CA ALA A 209 -25.03 -16.01 -0.51
C ALA A 209 -25.38 -17.47 -0.77
N GLY A 210 -26.66 -17.79 -0.68
CA GLY A 210 -27.22 -19.09 -1.03
C GLY A 210 -28.37 -18.94 -2.03
N LYS A 211 -28.87 -20.06 -2.53
CA LYS A 211 -29.97 -20.05 -3.51
C LYS A 211 -31.23 -19.42 -2.89
N ALA A 212 -31.73 -18.34 -3.49
CA ALA A 212 -32.90 -17.56 -3.06
C ALA A 212 -32.79 -16.82 -1.70
N LYS A 213 -31.84 -17.19 -0.82
CA LYS A 213 -31.64 -16.55 0.49
C LYS A 213 -30.17 -16.54 0.89
N GLY A 214 -29.77 -15.51 1.62
CA GLY A 214 -28.40 -15.29 2.06
C GLY A 214 -28.37 -14.78 3.49
N ALA A 215 -27.23 -14.98 4.14
CA ALA A 215 -27.00 -14.57 5.53
C ALA A 215 -26.00 -13.42 5.57
N ILE A 216 -26.42 -12.28 6.13
CA ILE A 216 -25.52 -11.21 6.54
C ILE A 216 -24.95 -11.58 7.90
N PHE A 217 -23.63 -11.53 8.04
CA PHE A 217 -22.93 -11.87 9.26
C PHE A 217 -21.93 -10.79 9.66
N ARG A 218 -21.70 -10.62 10.96
CA ARG A 218 -20.66 -9.78 11.54
C ARG A 218 -19.74 -10.65 12.38
N LYS A 219 -18.42 -10.58 12.17
CA LYS A 219 -17.43 -11.37 12.93
C LYS A 219 -17.80 -12.86 13.07
N GLY A 220 -18.31 -13.43 11.97
CA GLY A 220 -18.76 -14.83 11.89
C GLY A 220 -20.14 -15.16 12.50
N GLN A 221 -20.84 -14.20 13.11
CA GLN A 221 -22.18 -14.38 13.65
C GLN A 221 -23.24 -13.86 12.68
N VAL A 222 -24.24 -14.70 12.35
CA VAL A 222 -25.34 -14.29 11.46
C VAL A 222 -26.23 -13.29 12.18
N VAL A 223 -26.39 -12.11 11.58
CA VAL A 223 -27.21 -11.01 12.12
C VAL A 223 -28.59 -10.98 11.45
N ARG A 224 -28.64 -11.28 10.16
CA ARG A 224 -29.88 -11.20 9.37
C ARG A 224 -29.85 -12.19 8.21
N THR A 225 -31.01 -12.76 7.88
CA THR A 225 -31.22 -13.48 6.62
C THR A 225 -32.04 -12.60 5.69
N VAL A 226 -31.65 -12.54 4.43
CA VAL A 226 -32.29 -11.71 3.39
C VAL A 226 -32.54 -12.53 2.13
N PRO A 227 -33.57 -12.20 1.35
CA PRO A 227 -33.76 -12.79 0.03
C PRO A 227 -32.74 -12.23 -0.98
N GLU A 228 -32.56 -12.92 -2.11
CA GLU A 228 -31.53 -12.64 -3.12
C GLU A 228 -31.55 -11.20 -3.65
N GLU A 229 -32.74 -10.64 -3.88
CA GLU A 229 -32.92 -9.27 -4.34
C GLU A 229 -32.43 -8.20 -3.35
N GLN A 230 -32.19 -8.57 -2.09
CA GLN A 230 -31.75 -7.70 -1.01
C GLN A 230 -30.30 -7.92 -0.59
N PHE A 231 -29.54 -8.80 -1.26
CA PHE A 231 -28.16 -9.12 -0.87
C PHE A 231 -27.27 -7.88 -0.78
N LEU A 232 -27.23 -7.09 -1.86
CA LEU A 232 -26.38 -5.91 -1.91
C LEU A 232 -26.86 -4.81 -0.97
N SER A 233 -28.16 -4.52 -0.95
CA SER A 233 -28.73 -3.45 -0.12
C SER A 233 -28.55 -3.73 1.37
N ALA A 234 -28.80 -4.96 1.81
CA ALA A 234 -28.62 -5.35 3.21
C ALA A 234 -27.15 -5.33 3.64
N LEU A 235 -26.23 -5.76 2.76
CA LEU A 235 -24.80 -5.72 3.05
C LEU A 235 -24.29 -4.26 3.18
N ILE A 236 -24.79 -3.36 2.33
CA ILE A 236 -24.45 -1.93 2.39
C ILE A 236 -25.00 -1.30 3.66
N GLU A 237 -26.28 -1.50 3.98
CA GLU A 237 -26.94 -0.97 5.18
C GLU A 237 -26.15 -1.36 6.43
N GLU A 238 -25.82 -2.63 6.53
CA GLU A 238 -25.13 -3.18 7.69
C GLU A 238 -23.65 -2.78 7.72
N GLY A 239 -23.00 -2.66 6.56
CA GLY A 239 -21.65 -2.15 6.42
C GLY A 239 -21.53 -0.69 6.89
N GLN A 240 -22.51 0.15 6.58
CA GLN A 240 -22.57 1.54 7.07
C GLN A 240 -22.68 1.61 8.59
N ARG A 241 -23.47 0.73 9.22
CA ARG A 241 -23.54 0.64 10.68
C ARG A 241 -22.20 0.27 11.30
N VAL A 242 -21.53 -0.75 10.76
CA VAL A 242 -20.18 -1.17 11.22
C VAL A 242 -19.16 -0.04 11.05
N ILE A 243 -19.21 0.70 9.94
CA ILE A 243 -18.35 1.87 9.72
C ILE A 243 -18.62 2.95 10.77
N ALA A 244 -19.89 3.25 11.05
CA ALA A 244 -20.28 4.25 12.05
C ALA A 244 -19.77 3.86 13.45
N GLU A 245 -20.00 2.61 13.85
CA GLU A 245 -19.53 2.04 15.11
C GLU A 245 -17.99 2.13 15.24
N LYS A 246 -17.24 1.78 14.19
CA LYS A 246 -15.77 1.82 14.18
C LYS A 246 -15.18 3.22 14.24
N LEU A 247 -15.84 4.18 13.59
CA LEU A 247 -15.34 5.55 13.46
C LEU A 247 -15.93 6.50 14.53
N GLY A 248 -16.69 5.96 15.50
CA GLY A 248 -17.30 6.75 16.57
C GLY A 248 -18.43 7.67 16.10
N GLY A 249 -19.04 7.40 14.95
CA GLY A 249 -20.21 8.10 14.45
C GLY A 249 -21.50 7.45 14.95
N ALA A 250 -22.54 8.25 15.22
CA ALA A 250 -23.87 7.71 15.43
C ALA A 250 -24.30 6.93 14.17
N PRO A 251 -24.93 5.75 14.29
CA PRO A 251 -25.45 5.03 13.14
C PRO A 251 -26.44 5.94 12.39
N PRO A 252 -26.41 5.97 11.04
CA PRO A 252 -27.31 6.85 10.30
C PRO A 252 -28.76 6.48 10.63
N ALA A 253 -29.54 7.48 11.03
CA ALA A 253 -30.98 7.34 11.14
C ALA A 253 -31.54 7.06 9.73
N ALA A 254 -32.48 6.13 9.63
CA ALA A 254 -33.10 5.79 8.35
C ALA A 254 -33.91 6.98 7.81
N THR A 255 -33.38 7.73 6.83
CA THR A 255 -34.15 8.78 6.15
C THR A 255 -33.67 9.06 4.72
N GLY A 256 -34.62 8.99 3.77
CA GLY A 256 -34.83 10.02 2.72
C GLY A 256 -33.83 10.13 1.56
N PRO A 257 -34.22 10.82 0.47
CA PRO A 257 -33.42 10.85 -0.77
C PRO A 257 -32.13 11.66 -0.59
N ALA A 258 -31.11 11.24 -1.34
CA ALA A 258 -29.70 11.61 -1.21
C ALA A 258 -29.42 13.11 -1.34
N ASP A 259 -28.54 13.62 -0.47
CA ASP A 259 -27.93 14.93 -0.58
C ASP A 259 -26.84 14.98 -1.67
N ASP A 260 -26.69 16.19 -2.24
CA ASP A 260 -25.94 16.59 -3.44
C ASP A 260 -24.48 16.07 -3.51
N PRO A 261 -24.09 15.33 -4.58
CA PRO A 261 -22.74 14.78 -4.75
C PRO A 261 -21.62 15.81 -4.98
N ASP A 262 -21.93 17.08 -5.21
CA ASP A 262 -20.95 18.14 -5.50
C ASP A 262 -20.60 19.02 -4.28
N ALA A 263 -21.03 18.67 -3.07
CA ALA A 263 -20.69 19.41 -1.86
C ALA A 263 -19.18 19.35 -1.54
N VAL A 264 -18.46 20.41 -1.91
CA VAL A 264 -17.03 20.60 -1.61
C VAL A 264 -16.82 20.70 -0.09
N ILE A 265 -16.16 19.70 0.49
CA ILE A 265 -15.74 19.71 1.90
C ILE A 265 -14.62 20.76 2.07
N PRO A 266 -14.81 21.83 2.86
CA PRO A 266 -13.77 22.81 3.09
C PRO A 266 -12.62 22.17 3.87
N MET A 267 -11.39 22.30 3.35
CA MET A 267 -10.19 21.83 4.05
C MET A 267 -9.98 22.65 5.33
N THR A 268 -10.05 21.99 6.49
CA THR A 268 -9.68 22.59 7.77
C THR A 268 -8.22 23.03 7.72
N ALA A 269 -7.95 24.31 7.96
CA ALA A 269 -6.59 24.82 8.01
C ALA A 269 -5.81 24.11 9.13
N VAL A 270 -4.63 23.60 8.80
CA VAL A 270 -3.72 23.01 9.77
C VAL A 270 -3.23 24.12 10.70
N GLU A 271 -3.67 24.07 11.97
CA GLU A 271 -3.14 24.94 13.01
C GLU A 271 -1.64 24.69 13.17
N ARG A 272 -0.85 25.74 12.93
CA ARG A 272 0.60 25.72 13.18
C ARG A 272 0.83 25.66 14.68
N SER A 273 1.19 24.50 15.21
CA SER A 273 1.64 24.41 16.60
C SER A 273 2.91 25.25 16.77
N ALA A 274 2.89 26.10 17.78
CA ALA A 274 3.97 27.02 18.10
C ALA A 274 5.25 26.24 18.47
N ARG A 275 6.35 26.55 17.78
CA ARG A 275 7.68 26.03 18.12
C ARG A 275 8.12 26.62 19.48
N PRO A 276 8.72 25.85 20.40
CA PRO A 276 9.30 26.41 21.60
C PRO A 276 10.47 27.34 21.25
N GLY A 277 10.48 28.51 21.90
CA GLY A 277 11.24 29.69 21.50
C GLY A 277 12.75 29.55 21.52
N ARG A 278 13.41 30.19 20.54
CA ARG A 278 14.81 30.57 20.64
C ARG A 278 14.89 31.84 21.49
N VAL A 279 15.53 31.73 22.65
CA VAL A 279 15.99 32.91 23.39
C VAL A 279 17.12 33.56 22.58
N ALA A 280 16.85 34.76 22.09
CA ALA A 280 17.87 35.62 21.49
C ALA A 280 18.95 35.94 22.54
N ARG A 281 20.22 35.73 22.18
CA ARG A 281 21.32 36.49 22.79
C ARG A 281 21.96 37.35 21.71
N ARG A 282 22.11 38.61 22.08
CA ARG A 282 22.75 39.70 21.33
C ARG A 282 24.21 39.39 21.04
#